data_AF-A0A1J5L0Z2-F1
#
_entry.id   AF-A0A1J5L0Z2-F1
#
_cell.length_a   1.000
_cell.length_b   1.000
_cell.length_c   1.000
_cell.angle_alpha   90.00
_cell.angle_beta   90.00
_cell.angle_gamma   90.00
#
_symmetry.space_group_name_H-M   'P 1'
#
loop_
_entity.id
_entity.type
_entity.pdbx_description
1 polymer ?
#
loop_
_entity_poly.entity_id
_entity_poly.type
_entity_poly.pdbx_seq_one_letter_code
_entity_poly.pdbx_strand_id
1 'polypeptide(L)'
;MTTKPKAKKFRIRRSPTSGGEPAAARPVPPPGPPPGSQAGAAQSAHQPGSAAGSHSGPQSGRQPGSRAATTGQPASATTGDRAAAQQAARPSGAKTQTARAGQVSSASELTAAEEIDAIKREGLTGRQLRLARRVAQTNDLPATSDFDAVRLLRHRGIDPFKRANMLELVVPQGRKATVASTPVTDRAQVPAAQSAPQTLPQTVPSGKQTLPIADPLSPAERRNREIKSIQLDIARRRRRKMALLGARLGAFVLIPSIIAGYYYYSVATPMYSSQSEFLVLKADSSGASGFGGLLSGTQFATSQDSIAVQAYLQSKEAMIRLDEEVGFRAHFTQDWIDPIQRLDPDATNDDAYSIYKRNVKIGYDPTEGVVRMEVSAAEPDRAAEFSRRLISYAQEKVNHLSEQKRADQVGDAERALQLAEQQRREAQAQLVGLQQQGTVLDPEGVIVSLRSQINTFELQLQQKRLELAALQDNTRPNQAKVEGTAADINRLEALIGQLNERMTDASQGENSLAALSVQIQMAQADLATRDMMLQSALQQVEQTRMEANRQVRYLTTAVEPVPADTPSYPRKFENTILAFLVFSGIYLLCALTASILREQVSS
;
A
#
# COMPACT_ATOMS: atom_id res chain seq x y z
N MET A 1 37.69 22.45 -18.19
CA MET A 1 37.36 21.03 -18.35
C MET A 1 35.84 20.89 -18.38
N THR A 2 35.31 20.56 -19.55
CA THR A 2 33.88 20.47 -19.86
C THR A 2 33.40 19.02 -19.75
N THR A 3 32.31 18.76 -19.03
CA THR A 3 31.64 17.45 -19.03
C THR A 3 30.15 17.63 -19.28
N LYS A 4 29.69 17.16 -20.45
CA LYS A 4 28.27 17.09 -20.85
C LYS A 4 27.62 15.82 -20.27
N PRO A 5 26.37 15.85 -19.80
CA PRO A 5 25.65 14.63 -19.44
C PRO A 5 25.09 13.90 -20.68
N LYS A 6 25.17 12.57 -20.68
CA LYS A 6 24.66 11.66 -21.73
C LYS A 6 23.17 11.37 -21.53
N ALA A 7 22.34 11.64 -22.54
CA ALA A 7 20.95 11.20 -22.59
C ALA A 7 20.83 9.75 -23.11
N LYS A 8 20.06 8.90 -22.42
CA LYS A 8 19.69 7.55 -22.86
C LYS A 8 18.47 7.63 -23.79
N LYS A 9 18.60 7.14 -25.03
CA LYS A 9 17.53 7.02 -26.03
C LYS A 9 16.71 5.76 -25.76
N PHE A 10 15.38 5.90 -25.61
CA PHE A 10 14.44 4.78 -25.69
C PHE A 10 13.97 4.58 -27.14
N ARG A 11 13.87 3.31 -27.56
CA ARG A 11 13.58 2.89 -28.94
C ARG A 11 12.12 2.44 -29.01
N ILE A 12 11.26 3.25 -29.64
CA ILE A 12 9.86 2.91 -29.92
C ILE A 12 9.83 2.07 -31.20
N ARG A 13 9.25 0.86 -31.15
CA ARG A 13 8.96 0.04 -32.35
C ARG A 13 7.66 0.55 -33.00
N ARG A 14 7.75 1.04 -34.24
CA ARG A 14 6.61 1.17 -35.17
C ARG A 14 6.48 -0.12 -35.98
N SER A 15 5.25 -0.64 -36.07
CA SER A 15 4.88 -1.70 -37.01
C SER A 15 4.59 -1.10 -38.40
N PRO A 16 4.93 -1.77 -39.50
CA PRO A 16 4.82 -1.21 -40.84
C PRO A 16 3.43 -1.38 -41.47
N THR A 17 3.02 -0.34 -42.17
CA THR A 17 1.94 -0.27 -43.15
C THR A 17 2.33 -0.98 -44.46
N SER A 18 1.47 -1.85 -44.98
CA SER A 18 1.45 -2.30 -46.38
C SER A 18 0.25 -1.67 -47.10
N GLY A 19 0.49 -1.06 -48.27
CA GLY A 19 -0.53 -0.38 -49.08
C GLY A 19 -0.96 -1.13 -50.36
N GLY A 20 -2.05 -0.61 -50.96
CA GLY A 20 -2.60 -0.89 -52.31
C GLY A 20 -3.58 -2.08 -52.36
N GLU A 21 -4.77 -2.06 -52.96
CA GLU A 21 -5.52 -1.13 -53.83
C GLU A 21 -7.03 -1.60 -53.89
N PRO A 22 -7.97 -0.97 -54.64
CA PRO A 22 -9.36 -0.75 -54.23
C PRO A 22 -10.39 -1.73 -54.82
N ALA A 23 -11.56 -1.89 -54.16
CA ALA A 23 -12.88 -2.03 -54.82
C ALA A 23 -14.04 -2.35 -53.82
N ALA A 24 -15.21 -1.80 -54.18
CA ALA A 24 -16.56 -2.28 -53.92
C ALA A 24 -17.25 -1.96 -52.57
N ALA A 25 -18.22 -1.04 -52.68
CA ALA A 25 -19.29 -0.80 -51.73
C ALA A 25 -20.21 -2.02 -51.54
N ARG A 26 -20.63 -2.28 -50.29
CA ARG A 26 -21.86 -3.02 -49.94
C ARG A 26 -22.47 -2.51 -48.61
N PRO A 27 -23.79 -2.65 -48.42
CA PRO A 27 -24.63 -1.68 -47.71
C PRO A 27 -24.89 -2.02 -46.23
N VAL A 28 -25.28 -0.98 -45.47
CA VAL A 28 -25.74 -1.01 -44.08
C VAL A 28 -27.22 -1.45 -44.02
N PRO A 29 -27.62 -2.39 -43.12
CA PRO A 29 -29.01 -2.81 -42.98
C PRO A 29 -29.86 -1.79 -42.17
N PRO A 30 -31.17 -1.66 -42.45
CA PRO A 30 -32.04 -0.70 -41.77
C PRO A 30 -32.49 -1.19 -40.36
N PRO A 31 -32.80 -0.27 -39.43
CA PRO A 31 -33.36 -0.60 -38.13
C PRO A 31 -34.85 -0.97 -38.24
N GLY A 32 -35.26 -1.98 -37.45
CA GLY A 32 -36.62 -2.56 -37.45
C GLY A 32 -37.70 -1.67 -36.82
N PRO A 33 -38.99 -2.01 -37.05
CA PRO A 33 -40.15 -1.19 -36.68
C PRO A 33 -40.58 -1.35 -35.20
N PRO A 34 -41.30 -0.36 -34.63
CA PRO A 34 -41.83 -0.43 -33.27
C PRO A 34 -43.07 -1.34 -33.18
N PRO A 35 -43.32 -1.99 -32.03
CA PRO A 35 -44.49 -2.85 -31.87
C PRO A 35 -45.77 -2.02 -31.69
N GLY A 36 -46.77 -2.37 -32.50
CA GLY A 36 -48.12 -1.83 -32.45
C GLY A 36 -49.01 -2.50 -31.41
N SER A 37 -50.02 -1.73 -31.03
CA SER A 37 -51.17 -2.03 -30.18
C SER A 37 -52.23 -2.93 -30.84
N GLN A 38 -52.78 -3.89 -30.08
CA GLN A 38 -54.14 -4.47 -30.19
C GLN A 38 -54.58 -4.80 -28.75
N ALA A 39 -55.63 -4.20 -28.17
CA ALA A 39 -57.08 -4.27 -28.43
C ALA A 39 -57.77 -5.53 -27.85
N GLY A 40 -58.78 -5.30 -27.00
CA GLY A 40 -59.68 -6.29 -26.39
C GLY A 40 -60.15 -5.82 -25.00
N ALA A 41 -61.04 -4.84 -24.86
CA ALA A 41 -62.51 -4.89 -25.00
C ALA A 41 -63.26 -5.36 -23.73
N ALA A 42 -64.28 -4.56 -23.37
CA ALA A 42 -65.43 -4.78 -22.46
C ALA A 42 -65.27 -4.37 -20.99
N GLN A 43 -66.22 -3.71 -20.31
CA GLN A 43 -67.40 -2.90 -20.67
C GLN A 43 -67.98 -2.35 -19.33
N SER A 44 -68.65 -1.19 -19.39
CA SER A 44 -69.69 -0.70 -18.44
C SER A 44 -69.21 -0.16 -17.07
N ALA A 45 -69.77 0.89 -16.46
CA ALA A 45 -70.68 1.97 -16.82
C ALA A 45 -70.72 2.99 -15.64
N HIS A 46 -71.18 4.22 -15.91
CA HIS A 46 -71.75 5.22 -14.98
C HIS A 46 -70.85 6.24 -14.23
N GLN A 47 -71.01 7.49 -14.66
CA GLN A 47 -70.77 8.79 -14.00
C GLN A 47 -71.86 9.09 -12.91
N PRO A 48 -71.94 10.31 -12.31
CA PRO A 48 -70.93 11.08 -11.57
C PRO A 48 -71.48 11.66 -10.23
N GLY A 49 -70.64 12.29 -9.40
CA GLY A 49 -71.05 13.16 -8.29
C GLY A 49 -69.85 13.45 -7.37
N SER A 50 -69.24 14.63 -7.42
CA SER A 50 -69.62 15.89 -6.75
C SER A 50 -69.44 15.89 -5.22
N ALA A 51 -68.73 16.94 -4.78
CA ALA A 51 -68.72 17.59 -3.47
C ALA A 51 -67.69 17.16 -2.41
N ALA A 52 -66.93 18.18 -1.97
CA ALA A 52 -66.62 18.61 -0.59
C ALA A 52 -66.42 17.54 0.49
N GLY A 53 -65.47 17.62 1.41
CA GLY A 53 -64.62 18.71 1.87
C GLY A 53 -63.97 18.25 3.19
N SER A 54 -62.86 18.90 3.55
CA SER A 54 -62.30 19.11 4.90
C SER A 54 -62.66 18.16 6.05
N HIS A 55 -61.65 17.56 6.69
CA HIS A 55 -61.44 17.63 8.16
C HIS A 55 -60.12 16.94 8.55
N SER A 56 -59.30 17.58 9.39
CA SER A 56 -58.76 16.92 10.60
C SER A 56 -57.95 17.86 11.50
N GLY A 57 -58.30 17.78 12.78
CA GLY A 57 -57.57 18.27 13.95
C GLY A 57 -58.56 18.73 15.05
N PRO A 58 -58.23 18.62 16.35
CA PRO A 58 -57.52 17.56 17.08
C PRO A 58 -58.16 17.23 18.47
N GLN A 59 -57.41 16.53 19.36
CA GLN A 59 -57.55 16.44 20.84
C GLN A 59 -58.59 15.41 21.43
N SER A 60 -58.46 14.78 22.60
CA SER A 60 -57.57 14.87 23.80
C SER A 60 -57.87 13.74 24.82
N GLY A 61 -56.91 13.48 25.74
CA GLY A 61 -57.13 13.01 27.14
C GLY A 61 -57.25 11.49 27.36
N ARG A 62 -56.83 10.87 28.48
CA ARG A 62 -56.46 11.32 29.83
C ARG A 62 -55.82 10.12 30.60
N GLN A 63 -54.92 10.44 31.54
CA GLN A 63 -54.42 9.65 32.69
C GLN A 63 -55.54 9.34 33.74
N PRO A 64 -55.32 8.73 34.95
CA PRO A 64 -54.07 8.50 35.74
C PRO A 64 -53.94 7.20 36.62
N GLY A 65 -52.74 7.03 37.25
CA GLY A 65 -52.45 6.54 38.63
C GLY A 65 -52.48 5.02 38.90
N SER A 66 -51.71 4.38 39.79
CA SER A 66 -50.83 4.81 40.91
C SER A 66 -50.09 3.61 41.58
N ARG A 67 -48.87 3.86 42.13
CA ARG A 67 -48.15 3.28 43.33
C ARG A 67 -47.87 1.75 43.42
N ALA A 68 -46.58 1.31 43.50
CA ALA A 68 -45.71 1.04 44.70
C ALA A 68 -46.03 -0.30 45.41
N ALA A 69 -45.16 -1.15 45.96
CA ALA A 69 -43.71 -1.29 46.15
C ALA A 69 -43.38 -2.76 46.59
N THR A 70 -42.13 -3.21 46.35
CA THR A 70 -41.24 -4.13 47.10
C THR A 70 -41.69 -5.48 47.71
N THR A 71 -40.73 -6.44 47.65
CA THR A 71 -40.36 -7.56 48.56
C THR A 71 -40.82 -9.00 48.23
N GLY A 72 -39.87 -9.95 48.25
CA GLY A 72 -40.13 -11.36 48.58
C GLY A 72 -39.53 -12.45 47.67
N GLN A 73 -38.38 -13.02 48.06
CA GLN A 73 -38.01 -14.45 47.85
C GLN A 73 -38.84 -15.35 48.83
N PRO A 74 -38.81 -16.71 48.86
CA PRO A 74 -38.04 -17.73 48.09
C PRO A 74 -38.79 -19.08 47.74
N ALA A 75 -38.06 -20.01 47.12
CA ALA A 75 -38.00 -21.49 47.30
C ALA A 75 -39.20 -22.45 47.08
N SER A 76 -38.92 -23.53 46.32
CA SER A 76 -39.45 -24.92 46.39
C SER A 76 -38.62 -25.75 45.37
N ALA A 77 -38.24 -27.04 45.50
CA ALA A 77 -38.32 -28.12 46.48
C ALA A 77 -37.20 -29.15 46.08
N THR A 78 -36.29 -29.59 46.95
CA THR A 78 -36.24 -30.81 47.80
C THR A 78 -36.65 -32.15 47.17
N THR A 79 -35.65 -33.03 46.93
CA THR A 79 -35.52 -34.51 47.15
C THR A 79 -34.47 -35.03 46.15
N GLY A 80 -33.43 -35.81 46.45
CA GLY A 80 -33.07 -36.66 47.58
C GLY A 80 -32.83 -38.07 47.03
N ASP A 81 -31.58 -38.48 46.73
CA ASP A 81 -31.06 -39.82 47.09
C ASP A 81 -29.56 -40.05 46.75
N ARG A 82 -28.90 -40.74 47.70
CA ARG A 82 -27.80 -41.73 47.64
C ARG A 82 -26.58 -41.66 46.69
N ALA A 83 -25.43 -41.81 47.37
CA ALA A 83 -24.35 -42.79 47.17
C ALA A 83 -23.25 -42.57 46.10
N ALA A 84 -22.05 -42.29 46.64
CA ALA A 84 -20.71 -42.81 46.34
C ALA A 84 -20.32 -43.37 44.95
N ALA A 85 -19.19 -42.81 44.49
CA ALA A 85 -18.03 -43.47 43.87
C ALA A 85 -17.94 -43.65 42.33
N GLN A 86 -16.87 -43.00 41.83
CA GLN A 86 -15.91 -43.46 40.82
C GLN A 86 -16.23 -43.37 39.31
N GLN A 87 -15.15 -42.93 38.63
CA GLN A 87 -14.72 -43.19 37.26
C GLN A 87 -15.13 -42.22 36.12
N ALA A 88 -14.09 -41.50 35.68
CA ALA A 88 -13.67 -41.27 34.29
C ALA A 88 -14.74 -41.03 33.20
N ALA A 89 -14.77 -39.82 32.64
CA ALA A 89 -14.46 -39.55 31.22
C ALA A 89 -14.73 -38.07 30.84
N ARG A 90 -13.74 -37.46 30.18
CA ARG A 90 -13.75 -36.38 29.17
C ARG A 90 -14.70 -35.17 29.31
N PRO A 91 -14.16 -33.97 29.07
CA PRO A 91 -14.83 -33.01 28.21
C PRO A 91 -14.07 -32.76 26.91
N SER A 92 -14.87 -32.64 25.86
CA SER A 92 -14.53 -32.10 24.54
C SER A 92 -13.97 -30.69 24.63
N GLY A 93 -13.02 -30.38 23.75
CA GLY A 93 -12.51 -29.03 23.51
C GLY A 93 -11.79 -29.01 22.16
N ALA A 94 -12.56 -28.72 21.11
CA ALA A 94 -12.13 -28.75 19.72
C ALA A 94 -11.07 -27.68 19.40
N LYS A 95 -10.00 -28.09 18.71
CA LYS A 95 -9.22 -27.22 17.83
C LYS A 95 -9.31 -27.79 16.42
N THR A 96 -10.14 -27.17 15.59
CA THR A 96 -10.09 -27.35 14.14
C THR A 96 -8.98 -26.46 13.62
N GLN A 97 -7.83 -27.04 13.31
CA GLN A 97 -6.89 -26.47 12.36
C GLN A 97 -6.91 -27.30 11.08
N THR A 98 -7.30 -26.59 10.04
CA THR A 98 -7.31 -26.94 8.63
C THR A 98 -6.02 -27.62 8.16
N ALA A 99 -6.24 -28.63 7.33
CA ALA A 99 -5.26 -29.48 6.69
C ALA A 99 -4.20 -28.70 5.89
N ARG A 100 -2.93 -29.05 6.09
CA ARG A 100 -1.92 -28.97 5.03
C ARG A 100 -1.84 -30.35 4.38
N ALA A 101 -2.35 -30.44 3.16
CA ALA A 101 -2.11 -31.55 2.26
C ALA A 101 -0.68 -31.44 1.71
N GLY A 102 0.06 -32.55 1.76
CA GLY A 102 1.31 -32.69 1.01
C GLY A 102 2.46 -33.32 1.80
N GLN A 103 2.38 -34.63 2.02
CA GLN A 103 3.50 -35.59 1.97
C GLN A 103 2.93 -36.97 2.32
N VAL A 104 2.59 -37.75 1.30
CA VAL A 104 2.42 -39.19 1.48
C VAL A 104 3.83 -39.76 1.67
N SER A 105 4.16 -40.14 2.90
CA SER A 105 5.39 -40.86 3.19
C SER A 105 5.42 -42.13 2.35
N SER A 106 6.53 -42.33 1.64
CA SER A 106 6.74 -43.53 0.83
C SER A 106 6.76 -44.77 1.74
N ALA A 107 6.35 -45.94 1.23
CA ALA A 107 6.34 -47.18 2.01
C ALA A 107 7.72 -47.51 2.64
N SER A 108 8.81 -47.07 2.03
CA SER A 108 10.19 -47.19 2.55
C SER A 108 10.52 -46.27 3.73
N GLU A 109 9.85 -45.13 3.86
CA GLU A 109 10.06 -44.22 4.99
C GLU A 109 9.28 -44.69 6.23
N LEU A 110 8.11 -45.31 6.01
CA LEU A 110 7.32 -45.95 7.06
C LEU A 110 8.07 -47.14 7.68
N THR A 111 8.69 -47.99 6.85
CA THR A 111 9.49 -49.13 7.36
C THR A 111 10.75 -48.68 8.09
N ALA A 112 11.44 -47.63 7.62
CA ALA A 112 12.60 -47.08 8.31
C ALA A 112 12.25 -46.50 9.70
N ALA A 113 11.09 -45.84 9.83
CA ALA A 113 10.61 -45.34 11.12
C ALA A 113 10.25 -46.47 12.10
N GLU A 114 9.59 -47.52 11.61
CA GLU A 114 9.24 -48.71 12.41
C GLU A 114 10.49 -49.47 12.91
N GLU A 115 11.51 -49.61 12.07
CA GLU A 115 12.80 -50.21 12.43
C GLU A 115 13.53 -49.39 13.50
N ILE A 116 13.55 -48.07 13.38
CA ILE A 116 14.16 -47.18 14.38
C ILE A 116 13.43 -47.31 15.72
N ASP A 117 12.10 -47.41 15.71
CA ASP A 117 11.32 -47.57 16.93
C ASP A 117 11.46 -48.97 17.54
N ALA A 118 11.70 -50.02 16.74
CA ALA A 118 12.10 -51.33 17.23
C ALA A 118 13.47 -51.28 17.94
N ILE A 119 14.46 -50.58 17.37
CA ILE A 119 15.79 -50.42 17.98
C ILE A 119 15.71 -49.58 19.27
N LYS A 120 14.85 -48.56 19.33
CA LYS A 120 14.63 -47.80 20.58
C LYS A 120 14.07 -48.69 21.70
N ARG A 121 13.20 -49.65 21.36
CA ARG A 121 12.62 -50.60 22.32
C ARG A 121 13.64 -51.62 22.87
N GLU A 122 14.79 -51.80 22.21
CA GLU A 122 15.87 -52.67 22.70
C GLU A 122 16.66 -52.08 23.87
N GLY A 123 16.45 -50.80 24.22
CA GLY A 123 17.02 -50.21 25.44
C GLY A 123 18.54 -50.02 25.42
N LEU A 124 19.12 -49.74 24.23
CA LEU A 124 20.55 -49.52 24.08
C LEU A 124 21.06 -48.34 24.93
N THR A 125 22.18 -48.56 25.62
CA THR A 125 22.80 -47.52 26.45
C THR A 125 23.40 -46.41 25.60
N GLY A 126 23.44 -45.17 26.12
CA GLY A 126 24.06 -44.03 25.40
C GLY A 126 25.56 -44.22 25.06
N ARG A 127 26.25 -45.19 25.68
CA ARG A 127 27.62 -45.59 25.30
C ARG A 127 27.62 -46.47 24.04
N GLN A 128 26.71 -47.42 23.96
CA GLN A 128 26.54 -48.31 22.80
C GLN A 128 26.13 -47.54 21.55
N LEU A 129 25.22 -46.57 21.70
CA LEU A 129 24.80 -45.68 20.60
C LEU A 129 25.96 -44.86 20.02
N ARG A 130 26.81 -44.28 20.88
CA ARG A 130 28.02 -43.56 20.44
C ARG A 130 29.05 -44.47 19.77
N LEU A 131 29.16 -45.72 20.23
CA LEU A 131 30.04 -46.71 19.59
C LEU A 131 29.50 -47.08 18.20
N ALA A 132 28.20 -47.34 18.07
CA ALA A 132 27.55 -47.63 16.79
C ALA A 132 27.71 -46.46 15.80
N ARG A 133 27.55 -45.21 16.24
CA ARG A 133 27.81 -44.03 15.40
C ARG A 133 29.26 -43.99 14.90
N ARG A 134 30.22 -44.26 15.78
CA ARG A 134 31.65 -44.30 15.41
C ARG A 134 31.93 -45.39 14.38
N VAL A 135 31.38 -46.59 14.59
CA VAL A 135 31.53 -47.73 13.67
C VAL A 135 30.84 -47.42 12.32
N ALA A 136 29.67 -46.79 12.32
CA ALA A 136 29.00 -46.35 11.09
C ALA A 136 29.85 -45.34 10.31
N GLN A 137 30.45 -44.37 10.99
CA GLN A 137 31.34 -43.39 10.38
C GLN A 137 32.62 -44.04 9.82
N THR A 138 33.16 -45.06 10.49
CA THR A 138 34.33 -45.82 9.98
C THR A 138 33.97 -46.69 8.76
N ASN A 139 32.69 -47.01 8.54
CA ASN A 139 32.21 -47.77 7.38
C ASN A 139 31.51 -46.86 6.35
N ASP A 140 31.77 -45.55 6.40
CA ASP A 140 31.23 -44.52 5.49
C ASP A 140 29.70 -44.55 5.33
N LEU A 141 28.99 -44.79 6.44
CA LEU A 141 27.52 -44.77 6.50
C LEU A 141 27.01 -43.41 6.97
N PRO A 142 26.21 -42.67 6.17
CA PRO A 142 25.70 -41.35 6.53
C PRO A 142 24.47 -41.48 7.45
N ALA A 143 24.70 -41.74 8.74
CA ALA A 143 23.61 -41.86 9.72
C ALA A 143 23.13 -40.48 10.21
N THR A 144 21.81 -40.27 10.20
CA THR A 144 21.19 -39.00 10.64
C THR A 144 20.97 -38.95 12.16
N SER A 145 20.92 -40.12 12.80
CA SER A 145 20.72 -40.30 14.25
C SER A 145 21.48 -41.53 14.77
N ASP A 146 21.70 -41.61 16.07
CA ASP A 146 22.37 -42.75 16.72
C ASP A 146 21.68 -44.10 16.47
N PHE A 147 20.34 -44.09 16.49
CA PHE A 147 19.55 -45.28 16.24
C PHE A 147 19.54 -45.65 14.75
N ASP A 148 19.63 -44.65 13.87
CA ASP A 148 19.75 -44.86 12.42
C ASP A 148 21.14 -45.43 12.06
N ALA A 149 22.19 -45.08 12.81
CA ALA A 149 23.51 -45.70 12.67
C ALA A 149 23.46 -47.22 12.96
N VAL A 150 22.72 -47.63 14.00
CA VAL A 150 22.53 -49.06 14.33
C VAL A 150 21.74 -49.78 13.24
N ARG A 151 20.68 -49.14 12.71
CA ARG A 151 19.86 -49.68 11.62
C ARG A 151 20.69 -49.92 10.35
N LEU A 152 21.44 -48.92 9.90
CA LEU A 152 22.28 -48.99 8.71
C LEU A 152 23.40 -50.04 8.84
N LEU A 153 23.98 -50.20 10.03
CA LEU A 153 24.98 -51.23 10.30
C LEU A 153 24.39 -52.64 10.25
N ARG A 154 23.20 -52.85 10.85
CA ARG A 154 22.49 -54.14 10.80
C ARG A 154 22.05 -54.51 9.39
N HIS A 155 21.60 -53.54 8.59
CA HIS A 155 21.23 -53.77 7.19
C HIS A 155 22.44 -54.15 6.31
N ARG A 156 23.67 -53.84 6.74
CA ARG A 156 24.90 -54.34 6.12
C ARG A 156 25.47 -55.61 6.79
N GLY A 157 24.73 -56.22 7.72
CA GLY A 157 25.14 -57.43 8.44
C GLY A 157 26.30 -57.20 9.43
N ILE A 158 26.61 -55.94 9.76
CA ILE A 158 27.71 -55.57 10.65
C ILE A 158 27.13 -55.34 12.05
N ASP A 159 27.52 -56.16 13.01
CA ASP A 159 27.11 -55.99 14.40
C ASP A 159 28.06 -55.02 15.13
N PRO A 160 27.60 -53.83 15.56
CA PRO A 160 28.44 -52.83 16.22
C PRO A 160 29.04 -53.29 17.55
N PHE A 161 28.57 -54.40 18.14
CA PHE A 161 28.94 -54.81 19.50
C PHE A 161 29.80 -56.08 19.58
N LYS A 162 30.09 -56.75 18.47
CA LYS A 162 30.80 -58.05 18.48
C LYS A 162 32.31 -57.98 18.80
N ARG A 163 32.93 -56.81 18.90
CA ARG A 163 34.40 -56.67 19.07
C ARG A 163 34.90 -56.37 20.50
N ALA A 164 34.07 -56.56 21.53
CA ALA A 164 34.47 -56.27 22.91
C ALA A 164 34.94 -57.48 23.74
N ASN A 165 35.01 -58.70 23.17
CA ASN A 165 35.28 -59.92 23.96
C ASN A 165 36.53 -60.73 23.54
N MET A 166 37.55 -60.09 22.98
CA MET A 166 38.86 -60.71 22.77
C MET A 166 39.96 -59.73 23.19
N LEU A 167 40.40 -59.84 24.44
CA LEU A 167 41.72 -59.47 25.01
C LEU A 167 41.59 -59.41 26.53
N GLU A 168 41.33 -60.57 27.13
CA GLU A 168 41.68 -60.85 28.52
C GLU A 168 42.66 -62.02 28.48
N LEU A 169 43.65 -61.95 29.37
CA LEU A 169 44.62 -62.98 29.72
C LEU A 169 46.02 -62.86 29.09
N VAL A 170 46.99 -63.11 29.98
CA VAL A 170 48.44 -63.31 29.80
C VAL A 170 49.31 -62.10 30.17
N VAL A 171 49.65 -62.11 31.47
CA VAL A 171 50.90 -61.61 32.09
C VAL A 171 52.12 -62.19 31.36
N PRO A 172 53.23 -61.45 31.19
CA PRO A 172 54.47 -61.95 31.81
C PRO A 172 55.44 -60.88 32.34
N GLN A 173 56.19 -61.30 33.37
CA GLN A 173 57.48 -60.75 33.78
C GLN A 173 58.61 -61.30 32.89
N GLY A 174 59.69 -60.54 32.74
CA GLY A 174 61.06 -61.08 32.71
C GLY A 174 61.82 -61.21 31.36
N ARG A 175 62.78 -60.29 31.18
CA ARG A 175 64.22 -60.54 30.96
C ARG A 175 64.79 -60.91 29.55
N LYS A 176 65.76 -60.04 29.14
CA LYS A 176 67.05 -60.22 28.41
C LYS A 176 67.12 -60.44 26.88
N ALA A 177 68.03 -59.62 26.30
CA ALA A 177 68.95 -59.84 25.16
C ALA A 177 68.29 -59.99 23.76
N THR A 178 68.85 -59.62 22.60
CA THR A 178 70.24 -59.37 22.15
C THR A 178 70.18 -58.69 20.76
N VAL A 179 71.04 -57.70 20.53
CA VAL A 179 71.90 -57.42 19.34
C VAL A 179 71.42 -57.71 17.90
N ALA A 180 71.48 -56.67 17.03
CA ALA A 180 72.01 -56.65 15.64
C ALA A 180 71.84 -55.22 15.04
N SER A 181 72.87 -54.34 14.94
CA SER A 181 73.94 -54.18 13.90
C SER A 181 73.44 -53.58 12.56
N THR A 182 73.58 -52.25 12.31
CA THR A 182 74.64 -51.48 11.56
C THR A 182 74.39 -51.34 10.04
N PRO A 183 75.09 -50.46 9.24
CA PRO A 183 75.89 -49.23 9.48
C PRO A 183 75.52 -48.04 8.51
N VAL A 184 76.13 -46.83 8.57
CA VAL A 184 77.15 -46.26 7.61
C VAL A 184 77.31 -44.74 7.94
N THR A 185 78.47 -44.26 8.45
CA THR A 185 79.51 -43.39 7.79
C THR A 185 79.19 -41.88 7.89
N ASP A 186 80.05 -40.89 8.19
CA ASP A 186 81.52 -40.71 8.11
C ASP A 186 82.06 -39.60 9.05
N ARG A 187 83.39 -39.53 9.15
CA ARG A 187 84.29 -38.75 10.03
C ARG A 187 84.59 -37.29 9.61
N ALA A 188 85.08 -36.49 10.58
CA ALA A 188 86.37 -35.74 10.62
C ALA A 188 86.31 -34.72 11.80
N GLN A 189 87.07 -34.73 12.92
CA GLN A 189 88.52 -34.80 13.25
C GLN A 189 89.28 -33.53 12.80
N VAL A 190 89.95 -32.74 13.67
CA VAL A 190 91.31 -32.90 14.28
C VAL A 190 91.66 -31.66 15.20
N PRO A 191 92.84 -31.51 15.88
CA PRO A 191 93.55 -32.37 16.86
C PRO A 191 94.26 -31.56 18.02
N ALA A 192 95.13 -32.25 18.78
CA ALA A 192 95.79 -31.90 20.05
C ALA A 192 97.26 -31.39 19.97
N ALA A 193 97.81 -30.89 21.11
CA ALA A 193 99.24 -30.89 21.51
C ALA A 193 99.37 -30.47 23.02
N GLN A 194 99.88 -31.26 23.97
CA GLN A 194 101.27 -31.61 24.41
C GLN A 194 101.88 -30.77 25.57
N SER A 195 101.92 -31.42 26.75
CA SER A 195 102.99 -31.63 27.77
C SER A 195 104.04 -30.58 28.20
N ALA A 196 104.19 -30.37 29.54
CA ALA A 196 105.39 -30.48 30.43
C ALA A 196 105.25 -29.62 31.75
N PRO A 197 106.14 -29.64 32.78
CA PRO A 197 106.25 -30.68 33.83
C PRO A 197 106.35 -30.18 35.32
N GLN A 198 106.10 -31.11 36.25
CA GLN A 198 106.60 -31.32 37.64
C GLN A 198 106.91 -30.16 38.63
N THR A 199 106.34 -30.26 39.86
CA THR A 199 107.07 -30.18 41.16
C THR A 199 106.30 -30.90 42.29
N LEU A 200 107.00 -31.60 43.17
CA LEU A 200 106.58 -32.18 44.46
C LEU A 200 107.55 -31.68 45.56
N PRO A 201 107.17 -31.57 46.86
CA PRO A 201 107.40 -32.70 47.79
C PRO A 201 106.44 -32.88 49.02
N GLN A 202 106.32 -34.15 49.44
CA GLN A 202 106.28 -34.77 50.80
C GLN A 202 105.16 -34.46 51.84
N THR A 203 104.25 -35.42 52.12
CA THR A 203 104.17 -36.48 53.19
C THR A 203 103.84 -35.93 54.59
N VAL A 204 102.68 -36.19 55.24
CA VAL A 204 102.11 -37.43 55.84
C VAL A 204 100.66 -37.14 56.34
N PRO A 205 99.85 -38.07 56.90
CA PRO A 205 99.49 -39.44 56.51
C PRO A 205 97.97 -39.57 56.22
N SER A 206 97.55 -40.76 55.77
CA SER A 206 96.20 -41.17 55.36
C SER A 206 95.02 -40.60 56.19
N GLY A 207 94.25 -39.70 55.56
CA GLY A 207 92.93 -39.25 55.99
C GLY A 207 91.85 -39.65 54.98
N LYS A 208 90.84 -40.37 55.45
CA LYS A 208 89.71 -40.92 54.68
C LYS A 208 89.06 -39.85 53.79
N GLN A 209 88.91 -40.15 52.49
CA GLN A 209 88.05 -39.43 51.56
C GLN A 209 86.59 -39.56 52.00
N THR A 210 86.01 -38.48 52.53
CA THR A 210 84.56 -38.31 52.60
C THR A 210 84.11 -37.51 51.39
N LEU A 211 83.48 -38.21 50.45
CA LEU A 211 82.69 -37.62 49.38
C LEU A 211 81.64 -36.66 49.95
N PRO A 212 81.35 -35.51 49.29
CA PRO A 212 80.22 -34.69 49.68
C PRO A 212 78.92 -35.49 49.52
N ILE A 213 78.14 -35.49 50.61
CA ILE A 213 76.94 -36.27 50.85
C ILE A 213 75.93 -36.03 49.72
N ALA A 214 75.61 -37.11 49.00
CA ALA A 214 74.47 -37.16 48.10
C ALA A 214 73.18 -37.17 48.93
N ASP A 215 72.36 -36.13 48.80
CA ASP A 215 71.04 -36.08 49.42
C ASP A 215 70.15 -37.25 48.94
N PRO A 216 69.55 -38.04 49.87
CA PRO A 216 68.81 -39.25 49.56
C PRO A 216 67.37 -38.91 49.17
N LEU A 217 67.14 -38.44 47.95
CA LEU A 217 65.80 -38.41 47.36
C LEU A 217 65.59 -39.58 46.41
N SER A 218 64.54 -40.35 46.68
CA SER A 218 64.16 -41.52 45.89
C SER A 218 63.89 -41.13 44.43
N PRO A 219 64.19 -42.00 43.45
CA PRO A 219 63.93 -41.72 42.04
C PRO A 219 62.44 -41.48 41.71
N ALA A 220 61.52 -41.95 42.56
CA ALA A 220 60.09 -41.66 42.44
C ALA A 220 59.72 -40.22 42.87
N GLU A 221 60.39 -39.68 43.88
CA GLU A 221 60.18 -38.30 44.34
C GLU A 221 60.73 -37.26 43.35
N ARG A 222 61.83 -37.57 42.65
CA ARG A 222 62.35 -36.72 41.56
C ARG A 222 61.37 -36.66 40.39
N ARG A 223 60.88 -37.81 39.92
CA ARG A 223 59.84 -37.88 38.88
C ARG A 223 58.56 -37.15 39.29
N ASN A 224 58.12 -37.28 40.53
CA ASN A 224 56.94 -36.55 41.02
C ASN A 224 57.15 -35.04 41.11
N ARG A 225 58.37 -34.57 41.44
CA ARG A 225 58.72 -33.13 41.42
C ARG A 225 58.81 -32.59 40.00
N GLU A 226 59.34 -33.35 39.06
CA GLU A 226 59.40 -33.01 37.63
C GLU A 226 57.99 -32.99 36.99
N ILE A 227 57.13 -33.96 37.31
CA ILE A 227 55.74 -33.96 36.85
C ILE A 227 54.99 -32.76 37.45
N LYS A 228 55.19 -32.45 38.73
CA LYS A 228 54.61 -31.26 39.36
C LYS A 228 55.13 -29.96 38.74
N SER A 229 56.43 -29.85 38.42
CA SER A 229 56.98 -28.64 37.78
C SER A 229 56.47 -28.46 36.35
N ILE A 230 56.32 -29.54 35.58
CA ILE A 230 55.70 -29.53 34.25
C ILE A 230 54.22 -29.14 34.34
N GLN A 231 53.46 -29.69 35.29
CA GLN A 231 52.05 -29.31 35.51
C GLN A 231 51.91 -27.84 35.93
N LEU A 232 52.78 -27.35 36.80
CA LEU A 232 52.81 -25.94 37.22
C LEU A 232 53.17 -25.01 36.05
N ASP A 233 54.09 -25.40 35.17
CA ASP A 233 54.42 -24.62 33.96
C ASP A 233 53.27 -24.62 32.94
N ILE A 234 52.64 -25.78 32.68
CA ILE A 234 51.45 -25.87 31.84
C ILE A 234 50.32 -25.00 32.41
N ALA A 235 50.10 -25.03 33.73
CA ALA A 235 49.11 -24.19 34.40
C ALA A 235 49.46 -22.70 34.30
N ARG A 236 50.73 -22.30 34.47
CA ARG A 236 51.18 -20.91 34.29
C ARG A 236 50.99 -20.43 32.85
N ARG A 237 51.34 -21.23 31.85
CA ARG A 237 51.16 -20.91 30.42
C ARG A 237 49.68 -20.80 30.05
N ARG A 238 48.83 -21.70 30.56
CA ARG A 238 47.37 -21.62 30.40
C ARG A 238 46.81 -20.38 31.07
N ARG A 239 47.20 -20.07 32.31
CA ARG A 239 46.79 -18.84 33.01
C ARG A 239 47.21 -17.58 32.26
N ARG A 240 48.44 -17.52 31.73
CA ARG A 240 48.90 -16.38 30.90
C ARG A 240 48.09 -16.26 29.60
N LYS A 241 47.84 -17.37 28.90
CA LYS A 241 47.01 -17.36 27.67
C LYS A 241 45.56 -16.95 27.94
N MET A 242 44.97 -17.43 29.04
CA MET A 242 43.62 -17.04 29.46
C MET A 242 43.55 -15.60 29.94
N ALA A 243 44.58 -15.11 30.64
CA ALA A 243 44.69 -13.71 31.02
C ALA A 243 44.83 -12.80 29.80
N LEU A 244 45.62 -13.19 28.79
CA LEU A 244 45.73 -12.45 27.52
C LEU A 244 44.43 -12.48 26.72
N LEU A 245 43.72 -13.61 26.70
CA LEU A 245 42.39 -13.71 26.08
C LEU A 245 41.38 -12.82 26.82
N GLY A 246 41.36 -12.88 28.15
CA GLY A 246 40.52 -12.04 29.01
C GLY A 246 40.84 -10.56 28.85
N ALA A 247 42.11 -10.17 28.72
CA ALA A 247 42.52 -8.80 28.46
C ALA A 247 42.07 -8.30 27.07
N ARG A 248 42.18 -9.15 26.04
CA ARG A 248 41.66 -8.82 24.69
C ARG A 248 40.13 -8.70 24.68
N LEU A 249 39.43 -9.65 25.28
CA LEU A 249 37.98 -9.59 25.42
C LEU A 249 37.55 -8.38 26.25
N GLY A 250 38.29 -8.07 27.31
CA GLY A 250 38.12 -6.87 28.11
C GLY A 250 38.22 -5.61 27.27
N ALA A 251 39.32 -5.46 26.53
CA ALA A 251 39.58 -4.27 25.73
C ALA A 251 38.61 -4.07 24.55
N PHE A 252 38.25 -5.15 23.84
CA PHE A 252 37.45 -5.05 22.62
C PHE A 252 35.95 -5.27 22.82
N VAL A 253 35.53 -5.87 23.93
CA VAL A 253 34.11 -6.17 24.19
C VAL A 253 33.65 -5.47 25.47
N LEU A 254 34.25 -5.76 26.63
CA LEU A 254 33.75 -5.22 27.90
C LEU A 254 33.89 -3.70 27.99
N ILE A 255 35.05 -3.13 27.65
CA ILE A 255 35.28 -1.68 27.76
C ILE A 255 34.29 -0.90 26.86
N PRO A 256 34.16 -1.17 25.55
CA PRO A 256 33.17 -0.50 24.72
C PRO A 256 31.72 -0.70 25.20
N SER A 257 31.40 -1.87 25.74
CA SER A 257 30.06 -2.15 26.29
C SER A 257 29.79 -1.38 27.58
N ILE A 258 30.78 -1.24 28.45
CA ILE A 258 30.68 -0.43 29.68
C ILE A 258 30.57 1.04 29.32
N ILE A 259 31.29 1.53 28.30
CA ILE A 259 31.16 2.90 27.79
C ILE A 259 29.74 3.14 27.25
N ALA A 260 29.20 2.20 26.45
CA ALA A 260 27.82 2.28 25.96
C ALA A 260 26.81 2.24 27.11
N GLY A 261 27.01 1.37 28.10
CA GLY A 261 26.18 1.31 29.30
C GLY A 261 26.23 2.62 30.09
N TYR A 262 27.43 3.19 30.29
CA TYR A 262 27.59 4.47 30.96
C TYR A 262 26.83 5.59 30.22
N TYR A 263 26.90 5.63 28.90
CA TYR A 263 26.11 6.55 28.08
C TYR A 263 24.61 6.36 28.31
N TYR A 264 24.05 5.17 28.14
CA TYR A 264 22.60 4.95 28.29
C TYR A 264 22.08 5.17 29.71
N TYR A 265 22.89 4.92 30.74
CA TYR A 265 22.47 5.08 32.13
C TYR A 265 22.62 6.51 32.65
N SER A 266 23.69 7.21 32.26
CA SER A 266 24.10 8.48 32.89
C SER A 266 24.01 9.70 31.97
N VAL A 267 24.14 9.54 30.65
CA VAL A 267 24.23 10.66 29.69
C VAL A 267 22.99 10.77 28.81
N ALA A 268 22.43 9.65 28.38
CA ALA A 268 21.33 9.63 27.42
C ALA A 268 20.05 10.21 28.02
N THR A 269 19.41 11.10 27.27
CA THR A 269 18.18 11.78 27.70
C THR A 269 17.00 10.80 27.67
N PRO A 270 16.17 10.74 28.74
CA PRO A 270 14.94 9.97 28.72
C PRO A 270 13.96 10.58 27.71
N MET A 271 13.43 9.75 26.82
CA MET A 271 12.43 10.12 25.83
C MET A 271 11.11 9.41 26.14
N TYR A 272 10.04 10.19 26.20
CA TYR A 272 8.67 9.76 26.45
C TYR A 272 7.94 9.66 25.12
N SER A 273 7.19 8.58 24.89
CA SER A 273 6.41 8.43 23.67
C SER A 273 4.91 8.52 23.92
N SER A 274 4.22 9.28 23.08
CA SER A 274 2.76 9.36 23.04
C SER A 274 2.27 8.62 21.81
N GLN A 275 1.41 7.63 22.02
CA GLN A 275 0.83 6.80 20.96
C GLN A 275 -0.57 7.29 20.66
N SER A 276 -0.93 7.29 19.38
CA SER A 276 -2.25 7.65 18.89
C SER A 276 -2.61 6.81 17.69
N GLU A 277 -3.90 6.53 17.56
CA GLU A 277 -4.46 5.78 16.44
C GLU A 277 -5.67 6.54 15.91
N PHE A 278 -5.72 6.72 14.60
CA PHE A 278 -6.82 7.41 13.95
C PHE A 278 -7.19 6.79 12.62
N LEU A 279 -8.44 6.99 12.23
CA LEU A 279 -9.01 6.49 10.98
C LEU A 279 -9.46 7.67 10.13
N VAL A 280 -9.21 7.56 8.84
CA VAL A 280 -9.75 8.50 7.85
C VAL A 280 -11.05 7.91 7.33
N LEU A 281 -12.16 8.50 7.76
CA LEU A 281 -13.50 8.09 7.35
C LEU A 281 -13.99 9.03 6.25
N LYS A 282 -14.59 8.44 5.23
CA LYS A 282 -15.41 9.16 4.27
C LYS A 282 -16.85 9.04 4.74
N ALA A 283 -17.60 10.14 4.86
CA ALA A 283 -19.03 10.06 5.12
C ALA A 283 -19.69 9.16 4.05
N ASP A 284 -20.34 8.09 4.51
CA ASP A 284 -20.87 7.04 3.65
C ASP A 284 -21.85 7.62 2.62
N SER A 285 -21.62 7.31 1.34
CA SER A 285 -22.59 7.55 0.29
C SER A 285 -23.64 6.43 0.32
N SER A 286 -24.50 6.41 1.34
CA SER A 286 -25.59 5.42 1.49
C SER A 286 -26.72 5.55 0.44
N GLY A 287 -26.45 6.16 -0.72
CA GLY A 287 -27.45 6.49 -1.74
C GLY A 287 -27.08 6.16 -3.18
N ALA A 288 -25.90 5.59 -3.45
CA ALA A 288 -25.57 5.15 -4.82
C ALA A 288 -26.14 3.75 -5.06
N SER A 289 -27.40 3.67 -5.47
CA SER A 289 -28.13 2.45 -5.81
C SER A 289 -27.67 1.79 -7.13
N GLY A 290 -26.37 1.78 -7.39
CA GLY A 290 -25.77 1.19 -8.59
C GLY A 290 -24.52 0.37 -8.28
N PHE A 291 -24.15 -0.51 -9.21
CA PHE A 291 -22.99 -1.43 -9.11
C PHE A 291 -21.66 -0.73 -8.76
N GLY A 292 -21.53 0.59 -8.94
CA GLY A 292 -20.38 1.40 -8.51
C GLY A 292 -20.38 1.82 -7.02
N GLY A 293 -21.53 1.80 -6.34
CA GLY A 293 -21.64 2.13 -4.91
C GLY A 293 -21.01 1.08 -4.00
N LEU A 294 -20.97 -0.19 -4.45
CA LEU A 294 -20.40 -1.30 -3.68
C LEU A 294 -18.87 -1.19 -3.48
N LEU A 295 -18.17 -0.42 -4.33
CA LEU A 295 -16.72 -0.22 -4.25
C LEU A 295 -16.31 1.07 -3.52
N SER A 296 -17.19 2.08 -3.47
CA SER A 296 -16.92 3.41 -2.86
C SER A 296 -16.68 3.36 -1.35
N GLY A 297 -17.32 2.42 -0.64
CA GLY A 297 -17.14 2.17 0.79
C GLY A 297 -16.12 1.06 1.11
N THR A 298 -15.45 0.49 0.10
CA THR A 298 -14.44 -0.55 0.35
C THR A 298 -13.14 0.07 0.87
N GLN A 299 -12.44 -0.68 1.72
CA GLN A 299 -11.12 -0.35 2.29
C GLN A 299 -10.09 0.11 1.24
N PHE A 300 -10.28 -0.25 -0.03
CA PHE A 300 -9.41 0.17 -1.13
C PHE A 300 -9.54 1.67 -1.47
N ALA A 301 -10.73 2.27 -1.34
CA ALA A 301 -10.97 3.67 -1.66
C ALA A 301 -10.50 4.63 -0.55
N THR A 302 -10.63 4.24 0.72
CA THR A 302 -10.14 5.00 1.89
C THR A 302 -8.62 4.92 2.05
N SER A 303 -7.98 3.89 1.48
CA SER A 303 -6.53 3.70 1.59
C SER A 303 -5.70 4.86 1.02
N GLN A 304 -6.16 5.52 -0.06
CA GLN A 304 -5.43 6.62 -0.68
C GLN A 304 -5.35 7.84 0.24
N ASP A 305 -6.42 8.14 0.96
CA ASP A 305 -6.48 9.28 1.86
C ASP A 305 -5.60 9.03 3.10
N SER A 306 -5.64 7.83 3.67
CA SER A 306 -4.74 7.44 4.78
C SER A 306 -3.26 7.46 4.37
N ILE A 307 -2.93 7.03 3.15
CA ILE A 307 -1.57 7.12 2.60
C ILE A 307 -1.13 8.58 2.41
N ALA A 308 -2.03 9.44 1.92
CA ALA A 308 -1.75 10.86 1.75
C ALA A 308 -1.49 11.55 3.10
N VAL A 309 -2.28 11.22 4.13
CA VAL A 309 -2.08 11.69 5.51
C VAL A 309 -0.75 11.21 6.07
N GLN A 310 -0.42 9.93 5.89
CA GLN A 310 0.88 9.39 6.30
C GLN A 310 2.03 10.17 5.64
N ALA A 311 1.96 10.37 4.32
CA ALA A 311 3.00 11.08 3.58
C ALA A 311 3.14 12.54 4.04
N TYR A 312 2.01 13.20 4.33
CA TYR A 312 2.01 14.56 4.88
C TYR A 312 2.64 14.60 6.28
N LEU A 313 2.24 13.73 7.20
CA LEU A 313 2.80 13.66 8.55
C LEU A 313 4.30 13.31 8.55
N GLN A 314 4.75 12.51 7.58
CA GLN A 314 6.17 12.21 7.41
C GLN A 314 6.95 13.33 6.71
N SER A 315 6.28 14.35 6.18
CA SER A 315 6.92 15.39 5.37
C SER A 315 7.63 16.46 6.21
N LYS A 316 8.53 17.19 5.54
CA LYS A 316 9.16 18.39 6.11
C LYS A 316 8.15 19.51 6.37
N GLU A 317 7.06 19.58 5.60
CA GLU A 317 5.98 20.57 5.76
C GLU A 317 5.34 20.44 7.14
N ALA A 318 5.00 19.22 7.57
CA ALA A 318 4.41 18.97 8.90
C ALA A 318 5.38 19.35 10.03
N MET A 319 6.68 19.08 9.87
CA MET A 319 7.71 19.43 10.85
C MET A 319 7.93 20.94 10.96
N ILE A 320 8.01 21.66 9.84
CA ILE A 320 8.14 23.12 9.84
C ILE A 320 6.92 23.75 10.54
N ARG A 321 5.72 23.28 10.21
CA ARG A 321 4.50 23.78 10.85
C ARG A 321 4.46 23.47 12.36
N LEU A 322 4.92 22.29 12.76
CA LEU A 322 5.04 21.92 14.17
C LEU A 322 6.04 22.83 14.91
N ASP A 323 7.12 23.21 14.24
CA ASP A 323 8.08 24.18 14.77
C ASP A 323 7.48 25.58 14.93
N GLU A 324 6.77 26.07 13.92
CA GLU A 324 6.14 27.40 13.92
C GLU A 324 5.06 27.54 15.01
N GLU A 325 4.25 26.50 15.25
CA GLU A 325 3.14 26.58 16.20
C GLU A 325 3.51 26.23 17.65
N VAL A 326 4.36 25.21 17.87
CA VAL A 326 4.67 24.68 19.21
C VAL A 326 6.16 24.56 19.52
N GLY A 327 7.03 25.07 18.65
CA GLY A 327 8.46 25.19 18.92
C GLY A 327 9.19 23.84 18.97
N PHE A 328 8.94 22.96 17.99
CA PHE A 328 9.63 21.67 17.88
C PHE A 328 11.17 21.78 17.99
N ARG A 329 11.80 22.71 17.25
CA ARG A 329 13.27 22.90 17.31
C ARG A 329 13.70 23.42 18.66
N ALA A 330 12.97 24.40 19.19
CA ALA A 330 13.25 24.97 20.51
C ALA A 330 13.26 23.90 21.62
N HIS A 331 12.38 22.90 21.53
CA HIS A 331 12.39 21.74 22.43
C HIS A 331 13.70 20.94 22.33
N PHE A 332 14.14 20.60 21.11
CA PHE A 332 15.33 19.77 20.89
C PHE A 332 16.67 20.52 21.00
N THR A 333 16.66 21.84 21.10
CA THR A 333 17.87 22.67 21.32
C THR A 333 18.24 22.82 22.79
N GLN A 334 17.41 22.35 23.72
CA GLN A 334 17.64 22.53 25.16
C GLN A 334 18.94 21.86 25.65
N ASP A 335 19.66 22.53 26.56
CA ASP A 335 21.01 22.14 26.99
C ASP A 335 21.09 20.78 27.70
N TRP A 336 20.01 20.36 28.37
CA TRP A 336 19.91 19.10 29.11
C TRP A 336 19.66 17.88 28.20
N ILE A 337 19.37 18.11 26.92
CA ILE A 337 19.28 17.03 25.93
C ILE A 337 20.70 16.58 25.57
N ASP A 338 20.88 15.27 25.46
CA ASP A 338 22.19 14.68 25.22
C ASP A 338 22.78 15.17 23.89
N PRO A 339 24.12 15.31 23.77
CA PRO A 339 24.74 15.88 22.59
C PRO A 339 24.49 15.12 21.27
N ILE A 340 24.03 13.88 21.33
CA ILE A 340 23.76 13.04 20.14
C ILE A 340 22.34 13.30 19.62
N GLN A 341 21.41 13.61 20.52
CA GLN A 341 20.00 13.88 20.21
C GLN A 341 19.67 15.37 20.14
N ARG A 342 20.51 16.23 20.71
CA ARG A 342 20.34 17.68 20.74
C ARG A 342 20.49 18.28 19.35
N LEU A 343 19.65 19.25 19.05
CA LEU A 343 19.71 20.07 17.85
C LEU A 343 20.58 21.30 18.12
N ASP A 344 21.54 21.59 17.24
CA ASP A 344 22.31 22.83 17.37
C ASP A 344 21.40 24.06 17.20
N PRO A 345 21.64 25.17 17.94
CA PRO A 345 20.81 26.37 17.85
C PRO A 345 20.72 26.96 16.44
N ASP A 346 21.81 26.86 15.68
CA ASP A 346 21.92 27.34 14.29
C ASP A 346 21.67 26.24 13.24
N ALA A 347 21.13 25.08 13.66
CA ALA A 347 20.93 23.93 12.78
C ALA A 347 19.95 24.24 11.64
N THR A 348 20.15 23.61 10.48
CA THR A 348 19.25 23.80 9.34
C THR A 348 17.92 23.08 9.53
N ASN A 349 16.91 23.43 8.73
CA ASN A 349 15.64 22.69 8.72
C ASN A 349 15.81 21.22 8.31
N ASP A 350 16.89 20.86 7.60
CA ASP A 350 17.19 19.46 7.26
C ASP A 350 17.69 18.67 8.47
N ASP A 351 18.51 19.31 9.32
CA ASP A 351 18.98 18.72 10.56
C ASP A 351 17.82 18.51 11.54
N ALA A 352 16.95 19.51 11.68
CA ALA A 352 15.71 19.40 12.46
C ALA A 352 14.79 18.28 11.94
N TYR A 353 14.66 18.16 10.61
CA TYR A 353 13.90 17.09 9.98
C TYR A 353 14.48 15.69 10.27
N SER A 354 15.81 15.57 10.37
CA SER A 354 16.46 14.30 10.75
C SER A 354 16.09 13.85 12.16
N ILE A 355 15.92 14.79 13.09
CA ILE A 355 15.44 14.53 14.46
C ILE A 355 13.95 14.18 14.42
N TYR A 356 13.15 14.98 13.71
CA TYR A 356 11.73 14.71 13.50
C TYR A 356 11.46 13.29 13.00
N LYS A 357 12.16 12.83 11.97
CA LYS A 357 12.01 11.47 11.42
C LYS A 357 12.43 10.37 12.41
N ARG A 358 13.34 10.66 13.34
CA ARG A 358 13.73 9.73 14.40
C ARG A 358 12.65 9.64 15.48
N ASN A 359 12.02 10.76 15.80
CA ASN A 359 11.12 10.91 16.94
C ASN A 359 9.63 10.75 16.60
N VAL A 360 9.25 10.96 15.34
CA VAL A 360 7.87 10.82 14.86
C VAL A 360 7.81 9.61 13.95
N LYS A 361 7.16 8.54 14.41
CA LYS A 361 6.94 7.30 13.67
C LYS A 361 5.48 7.21 13.29
N ILE A 362 5.22 7.12 12.00
CA ILE A 362 3.87 6.93 11.45
C ILE A 362 3.85 5.63 10.66
N GLY A 363 2.88 4.77 10.94
CA GLY A 363 2.60 3.54 10.21
C GLY A 363 1.14 3.45 9.82
N TYR A 364 0.87 2.98 8.60
CA TYR A 364 -0.47 2.69 8.12
C TYR A 364 -0.66 1.17 8.05
N ASP A 365 -1.74 0.67 8.68
CA ASP A 365 -2.16 -0.72 8.54
C ASP A 365 -3.27 -0.82 7.48
N PRO A 366 -3.00 -1.36 6.28
CA PRO A 366 -4.00 -1.47 5.22
C PRO A 366 -5.10 -2.49 5.54
N THR A 367 -4.91 -3.36 6.54
CA THR A 367 -5.89 -4.38 6.95
C THR A 367 -6.97 -3.76 7.84
N GLU A 368 -6.56 -2.90 8.76
CA GLU A 368 -7.45 -2.23 9.72
C GLU A 368 -7.89 -0.84 9.22
N GLY A 369 -7.20 -0.26 8.24
CA GLY A 369 -7.45 1.11 7.77
C GLY A 369 -6.99 2.19 8.75
N VAL A 370 -6.22 1.80 9.77
CA VAL A 370 -5.79 2.64 10.89
C VAL A 370 -4.40 3.22 10.62
N VAL A 371 -4.22 4.50 10.92
CA VAL A 371 -2.91 5.15 10.99
C VAL A 371 -2.48 5.20 12.46
N ARG A 372 -1.37 4.53 12.75
CA ARG A 372 -0.70 4.55 14.06
C ARG A 372 0.41 5.58 14.05
N MET A 373 0.40 6.48 15.03
CA MET A 373 1.43 7.49 15.20
C MET A 373 2.01 7.42 16.61
N GLU A 374 3.33 7.32 16.68
CA GLU A 374 4.12 7.43 17.90
C GLU A 374 5.00 8.67 17.81
N VAL A 375 4.84 9.58 18.77
CA VAL A 375 5.64 10.80 18.88
C VAL A 375 6.46 10.74 20.15
N SER A 376 7.79 10.84 20.02
CA SER A 376 8.73 10.81 21.13
C SER A 376 9.32 12.19 21.41
N ALA A 377 9.27 12.65 22.66
CA ALA A 377 9.90 13.88 23.10
C ALA A 377 10.54 13.71 24.47
N ALA A 378 11.48 14.61 24.79
CA ALA A 378 12.22 14.55 26.05
C ALA A 378 11.33 14.88 27.28
N GLU A 379 10.18 15.52 27.06
CA GLU A 379 9.15 15.76 28.06
C GLU A 379 7.86 15.01 27.67
N PRO A 380 7.13 14.41 28.64
CA PRO A 380 5.92 13.64 28.36
C PRO A 380 4.78 14.51 27.82
N ASP A 381 4.60 15.72 28.37
CA ASP A 381 3.56 16.65 27.93
C ASP A 381 3.80 17.14 26.51
N ARG A 382 5.07 17.37 26.15
CA ARG A 382 5.48 17.76 24.79
C ARG A 382 5.23 16.66 23.78
N ALA A 383 5.50 15.40 24.14
CA ALA A 383 5.21 14.26 23.27
C ALA A 383 3.71 14.19 22.92
N ALA A 384 2.85 14.37 23.92
CA ALA A 384 1.41 14.37 23.74
C ALA A 384 0.91 15.62 22.99
N GLU A 385 1.46 16.80 23.27
CA GLU A 385 1.15 18.05 22.57
C GLU A 385 1.50 17.97 21.09
N PHE A 386 2.71 17.51 20.76
CA PHE A 386 3.14 17.32 19.38
C PHE A 386 2.24 16.34 18.63
N SER A 387 1.84 15.25 19.28
CA SER A 387 0.90 14.28 18.71
C SER A 387 -0.47 14.91 18.41
N ARG A 388 -1.06 15.65 19.37
CA ARG A 388 -2.34 16.35 19.16
C ARG A 388 -2.27 17.35 17.99
N ARG A 389 -1.19 18.13 17.91
CA ARG A 389 -0.98 19.11 16.85
C ARG A 389 -0.86 18.45 15.48
N LEU A 390 -0.05 17.39 15.39
CA LEU A 390 0.09 16.62 14.16
C LEU A 390 -1.25 16.02 13.69
N ILE A 391 -2.07 15.49 14.61
CA ILE A 391 -3.42 15.03 14.28
C ILE A 391 -4.30 16.16 13.73
N SER A 392 -4.25 17.34 14.36
CA SER A 392 -4.97 18.54 13.87
C SER A 392 -4.53 18.92 12.46
N TYR A 393 -3.23 18.92 12.19
CA TYR A 393 -2.69 19.25 10.87
C TYR A 393 -3.12 18.22 9.82
N ALA A 394 -3.14 16.94 10.18
CA ALA A 394 -3.64 15.87 9.31
C ALA A 394 -5.13 16.08 9.00
N GLN A 395 -5.95 16.42 10.00
CA GLN A 395 -7.36 16.71 9.82
C GLN A 395 -7.57 17.90 8.86
N GLU A 396 -6.86 19.00 9.08
CA GLU A 396 -6.92 20.17 8.20
C GLU A 396 -6.47 19.86 6.77
N LYS A 397 -5.40 19.07 6.60
CA LYS A 397 -4.91 18.70 5.26
C LYS A 397 -5.96 17.89 4.48
N VAL A 398 -6.64 16.97 5.15
CA VAL A 398 -7.71 16.16 4.55
C VAL A 398 -8.93 17.01 4.22
N ASN A 399 -9.30 17.92 5.12
CA ASN A 399 -10.42 18.85 4.92
C ASN A 399 -10.14 19.77 3.73
N HIS A 400 -8.96 20.40 3.68
CA HIS A 400 -8.59 21.32 2.60
C HIS A 400 -8.56 20.64 1.23
N LEU A 401 -7.98 19.43 1.13
CA LEU A 401 -7.96 18.67 -0.13
C LEU A 401 -9.38 18.33 -0.61
N SER A 402 -10.32 18.13 0.33
CA SER A 402 -11.72 17.83 0.03
C SER A 402 -12.53 19.09 -0.28
N GLU A 403 -12.31 20.19 0.43
CA GLU A 403 -12.95 21.48 0.20
C GLU A 403 -12.62 22.04 -1.18
N GLN A 404 -11.35 22.07 -1.56
CA GLN A 404 -10.94 22.61 -2.86
C GLN A 404 -11.58 21.84 -4.02
N LYS A 405 -11.50 20.50 -4.01
CA LYS A 405 -12.12 19.67 -5.06
C LYS A 405 -13.63 19.86 -5.14
N ARG A 406 -14.31 20.04 -4.00
CA ARG A 406 -15.76 20.29 -3.97
C ARG A 406 -16.12 21.67 -4.50
N ALA A 407 -15.37 22.70 -4.09
CA ALA A 407 -15.57 24.05 -4.59
C ALA A 407 -15.37 24.12 -6.10
N ASP A 408 -14.34 23.44 -6.62
CA ASP A 408 -14.07 23.35 -8.06
C ASP A 408 -15.23 22.65 -8.80
N GLN A 409 -15.71 21.50 -8.31
CA GLN A 409 -16.82 20.76 -8.92
C GLN A 409 -18.13 21.56 -8.95
N VAL A 410 -18.49 22.23 -7.85
CA VAL A 410 -19.68 23.08 -7.80
C VAL A 410 -19.51 24.27 -8.74
N GLY A 411 -18.34 24.92 -8.76
CA GLY A 411 -18.04 26.01 -9.67
C GLY A 411 -18.09 25.61 -11.15
N ASP A 412 -17.66 24.40 -11.49
CA ASP A 412 -17.78 23.84 -12.85
C ASP A 412 -19.24 23.64 -13.26
N ALA A 413 -20.05 23.07 -12.36
CA ALA A 413 -21.47 22.86 -12.60
C ALA A 413 -22.23 24.19 -12.75
N GLU A 414 -21.92 25.18 -11.91
CA GLU A 414 -22.52 26.52 -11.98
C GLU A 414 -22.15 27.25 -13.28
N ARG A 415 -20.90 27.11 -13.75
CA ARG A 415 -20.49 27.64 -15.06
C ARG A 415 -21.20 26.95 -16.22
N ALA A 416 -21.40 25.64 -16.13
CA ALA A 416 -22.17 24.90 -17.15
C ALA A 416 -23.64 25.36 -17.20
N LEU A 417 -24.24 25.64 -16.03
CA LEU A 417 -25.59 26.21 -15.94
C LEU A 417 -25.66 27.61 -16.58
N GLN A 418 -24.73 28.51 -16.24
CA GLN A 418 -24.68 29.85 -16.83
C GLN A 418 -24.53 29.81 -18.35
N LEU A 419 -23.71 28.89 -18.86
CA LEU A 419 -23.55 28.68 -20.30
C LEU A 419 -24.86 28.19 -20.94
N ALA A 420 -25.56 27.25 -20.30
CA ALA A 420 -26.86 26.75 -20.78
C ALA A 420 -27.93 27.86 -20.80
N GLU A 421 -27.99 28.70 -19.76
CA GLU A 421 -28.89 29.86 -19.70
C GLU A 421 -28.60 30.87 -20.81
N GLN A 422 -27.32 31.15 -21.09
CA GLN A 422 -26.92 32.03 -22.17
C GLN A 422 -27.35 31.47 -23.54
N GLN A 423 -27.01 30.22 -23.83
CA GLN A 423 -27.37 29.58 -25.10
C GLN A 423 -28.88 29.49 -25.31
N ARG A 424 -29.64 29.26 -24.24
CA ARG A 424 -31.11 29.25 -24.27
C ARG A 424 -31.68 30.64 -24.56
N ARG A 425 -31.11 31.70 -23.97
CA ARG A 425 -31.47 33.10 -24.30
C ARG A 425 -31.15 33.46 -25.74
N GLU A 426 -29.99 33.06 -26.25
CA GLU A 426 -29.60 33.29 -27.64
C GLU A 426 -30.53 32.58 -28.62
N ALA A 427 -30.87 31.30 -28.38
CA ALA A 427 -31.84 30.57 -29.19
C ALA A 427 -33.25 31.21 -29.14
N GLN A 428 -33.68 31.67 -27.96
CA GLN A 428 -34.96 32.37 -27.81
C GLN A 428 -34.98 33.69 -28.61
N ALA A 429 -33.89 34.47 -28.56
CA ALA A 429 -33.77 35.72 -29.31
C ALA A 429 -33.79 35.48 -30.83
N GLN A 430 -33.12 34.43 -31.31
CA GLN A 430 -33.15 34.03 -32.72
C GLN A 430 -34.56 33.66 -33.18
N LEU A 431 -35.28 32.85 -32.38
CA LEU A 431 -36.67 32.49 -32.69
C LEU A 431 -37.58 33.72 -32.77
N VAL A 432 -37.48 34.63 -31.80
CA VAL A 432 -38.26 35.88 -31.80
C VAL A 432 -37.92 36.73 -33.03
N GLY A 433 -36.65 36.84 -33.41
CA GLY A 433 -36.23 37.56 -34.61
C GLY A 433 -36.83 36.98 -35.90
N LEU A 434 -36.84 35.65 -36.04
CA LEU A 434 -37.45 34.98 -37.19
C LEU A 434 -38.99 35.15 -37.22
N GLN A 435 -39.65 35.09 -36.07
CA GLN A 435 -41.10 35.33 -35.97
C GLN A 435 -41.49 36.76 -36.34
N GLN A 436 -40.69 37.75 -35.91
CA GLN A 436 -40.90 39.15 -36.29
C GLN A 436 -40.76 39.36 -37.80
N GLN A 437 -39.76 38.72 -38.44
CA GLN A 437 -39.61 38.75 -39.90
C GLN A 437 -40.81 38.12 -40.62
N GLY A 438 -41.33 37.01 -40.10
CA GLY A 438 -42.47 36.31 -40.70
C GLY A 438 -43.79 37.06 -40.57
N THR A 439 -43.98 37.83 -39.50
CA THR A 439 -45.22 38.62 -39.28
C THR A 439 -45.37 39.79 -40.26
N VAL A 440 -44.26 40.26 -40.84
CA VAL A 440 -44.25 41.42 -41.76
C VAL A 440 -44.57 41.02 -43.21
N LEU A 441 -44.49 39.74 -43.58
CA LEU A 441 -44.74 39.25 -44.93
C LEU A 441 -46.05 38.44 -44.98
N ASP A 442 -47.10 38.98 -45.62
CA ASP A 442 -48.27 38.21 -46.09
C ASP A 442 -48.33 38.21 -47.64
N PRO A 443 -47.44 37.47 -48.32
CA PRO A 443 -47.39 37.42 -49.77
C PRO A 443 -48.58 36.66 -50.35
N GLU A 444 -49.19 35.72 -49.62
CA GLU A 444 -50.39 35.01 -50.07
C GLU A 444 -51.56 35.97 -50.26
N GLY A 445 -51.84 36.82 -49.26
CA GLY A 445 -52.86 37.86 -49.39
C GLY A 445 -52.59 38.82 -50.55
N VAL A 446 -51.31 39.18 -50.76
CA VAL A 446 -50.88 40.05 -51.86
C VAL A 446 -51.02 39.37 -53.24
N ILE A 447 -50.61 38.11 -53.38
CA ILE A 447 -50.71 37.34 -54.62
C ILE A 447 -52.16 37.12 -55.01
N VAL A 448 -53.03 36.78 -54.06
CA VAL A 448 -54.48 36.64 -54.30
C VAL A 448 -55.09 37.97 -54.77
N SER A 449 -54.71 39.08 -54.14
CA SER A 449 -55.15 40.42 -54.56
C SER A 449 -54.65 40.80 -55.96
N LEU A 450 -53.38 40.55 -56.26
CA LEU A 450 -52.79 40.82 -57.58
C LEU A 450 -53.43 39.98 -58.68
N ARG A 451 -53.67 38.68 -58.44
CA ARG A 451 -54.35 37.79 -59.40
C ARG A 451 -55.79 38.25 -59.67
N SER A 452 -56.51 38.73 -58.65
CA SER A 452 -57.83 39.32 -58.83
C SER A 452 -57.81 40.59 -59.69
N GLN A 453 -56.81 41.46 -59.48
CA GLN A 453 -56.62 42.66 -60.29
C GLN A 453 -56.27 42.32 -61.75
N ILE A 454 -55.33 41.38 -61.96
CA ILE A 454 -54.94 40.91 -63.31
C ILE A 454 -56.17 40.38 -64.07
N ASN A 455 -56.94 39.48 -63.47
CA ASN A 455 -58.15 38.93 -64.10
C ASN A 455 -59.16 40.04 -64.49
N THR A 456 -59.30 41.05 -63.63
CA THR A 456 -60.20 42.19 -63.89
C THR A 456 -59.74 42.99 -65.11
N PHE A 457 -58.45 43.30 -65.20
CA PHE A 457 -57.90 44.05 -66.34
C PHE A 457 -57.79 43.22 -67.62
N GLU A 458 -57.56 41.90 -67.53
CA GLU A 458 -57.60 41.00 -68.67
C GLU A 458 -58.99 40.95 -69.31
N LEU A 459 -60.05 40.91 -68.50
CA LEU A 459 -61.42 40.96 -68.98
C LEU A 459 -61.73 42.30 -69.68
N GLN A 460 -61.25 43.42 -69.12
CA GLN A 460 -61.36 44.73 -69.76
C GLN A 460 -60.57 44.80 -71.08
N LEU A 461 -59.37 44.21 -71.12
CA LEU A 461 -58.55 44.12 -72.33
C LEU A 461 -59.25 43.31 -73.42
N GLN A 462 -59.83 42.16 -73.07
CA GLN A 462 -60.62 41.36 -74.01
C GLN A 462 -61.80 42.17 -74.56
N GLN A 463 -62.56 42.85 -73.70
CA GLN A 463 -63.68 43.69 -74.12
C GLN A 463 -63.22 44.80 -75.10
N LYS A 464 -62.08 45.45 -74.83
CA LYS A 464 -61.50 46.48 -75.70
C LYS A 464 -60.98 45.93 -77.03
N ARG A 465 -60.43 44.72 -77.05
CA ARG A 465 -60.02 44.02 -78.28
C ARG A 465 -61.23 43.67 -79.16
N LEU A 466 -62.32 43.18 -78.56
CA LEU A 466 -63.58 42.95 -79.29
C LEU A 466 -64.15 44.27 -79.84
N GLU A 467 -64.12 45.36 -79.05
CA GLU A 467 -64.54 46.68 -79.50
C GLU A 467 -63.71 47.18 -80.69
N LEU A 468 -62.39 46.99 -80.67
CA LEU A 468 -61.51 47.35 -81.78
C LEU A 468 -61.80 46.54 -83.04
N ALA A 469 -62.00 45.22 -82.91
CA ALA A 469 -62.37 44.35 -84.03
C ALA A 469 -63.70 44.81 -84.67
N ALA A 470 -64.71 45.09 -83.85
CA ALA A 470 -66.00 45.59 -84.33
C ALA A 470 -65.89 46.96 -85.03
N LEU A 471 -64.98 47.83 -84.58
CA LEU A 471 -64.69 49.11 -85.26
C LEU A 471 -64.00 48.91 -86.61
N GLN A 472 -63.17 47.87 -86.76
CA GLN A 472 -62.42 47.55 -87.97
C GLN A 472 -63.24 46.79 -89.03
N ASP A 473 -64.32 46.10 -88.64
CA ASP A 473 -65.23 45.42 -89.58
C ASP A 473 -66.01 46.38 -90.50
N ASN A 474 -65.99 47.68 -90.22
CA ASN A 474 -66.63 48.71 -91.04
C ASN A 474 -65.75 49.12 -92.24
N THR A 475 -66.34 49.23 -93.43
CA THR A 475 -65.65 49.56 -94.69
C THR A 475 -64.99 50.95 -94.70
N ARG A 476 -65.43 51.87 -93.83
CA ARG A 476 -64.79 53.19 -93.57
C ARG A 476 -64.76 53.49 -92.06
N PRO A 477 -63.77 52.99 -91.32
CA PRO A 477 -63.71 53.13 -89.87
C PRO A 477 -63.37 54.56 -89.45
N ASN A 478 -63.91 55.00 -88.30
CA ASN A 478 -63.56 56.28 -87.69
C ASN A 478 -62.19 56.17 -87.03
N GLN A 479 -61.17 56.77 -87.67
CA GLN A 479 -59.78 56.68 -87.23
C GLN A 479 -59.56 57.15 -85.79
N ALA A 480 -60.23 58.22 -85.35
CA ALA A 480 -60.09 58.72 -83.99
C ALA A 480 -60.60 57.72 -82.93
N LYS A 481 -61.65 56.94 -83.24
CA LYS A 481 -62.15 55.88 -82.34
C LYS A 481 -61.24 54.66 -82.34
N VAL A 482 -60.70 54.28 -83.51
CA VAL A 482 -59.76 53.16 -83.63
C VAL A 482 -58.47 53.46 -82.87
N GLU A 483 -57.88 54.64 -83.07
CA GLU A 483 -56.68 55.07 -82.35
C GLU A 483 -56.90 55.15 -80.84
N GLY A 484 -58.06 55.68 -80.40
CA GLY A 484 -58.43 55.72 -78.99
C GLY A 484 -58.49 54.33 -78.35
N THR A 485 -59.22 53.38 -78.97
CA THR A 485 -59.34 52.00 -78.47
C THR A 485 -58.02 51.25 -78.53
N ALA A 486 -57.20 51.47 -79.57
CA ALA A 486 -55.86 50.90 -79.67
C ALA A 486 -54.93 51.43 -78.56
N ALA A 487 -55.00 52.72 -78.23
CA ALA A 487 -54.26 53.29 -77.12
C ALA A 487 -54.70 52.74 -75.77
N ASP A 488 -56.00 52.48 -75.57
CA ASP A 488 -56.52 51.83 -74.36
C ASP A 488 -56.03 50.39 -74.21
N ILE A 489 -55.99 49.63 -75.31
CA ILE A 489 -55.41 48.27 -75.35
C ILE A 489 -53.94 48.32 -74.92
N ASN A 490 -53.13 49.21 -75.50
CA ASN A 490 -51.72 49.35 -75.14
C ASN A 490 -51.52 49.72 -73.66
N ARG A 491 -52.37 50.58 -73.10
CA ARG A 491 -52.33 50.94 -71.67
C ARG A 491 -52.68 49.76 -70.77
N LEU A 492 -53.71 49.00 -71.12
CA LEU A 492 -54.12 47.80 -70.37
C LEU A 492 -53.05 46.70 -70.44
N GLU A 493 -52.44 46.48 -71.60
CA GLU A 493 -51.33 45.54 -71.75
C GLU A 493 -50.11 45.95 -70.91
N ALA A 494 -49.75 47.23 -70.90
CA ALA A 494 -48.67 47.74 -70.05
C ALA A 494 -48.97 47.57 -68.56
N LEU A 495 -50.21 47.84 -68.13
CA LEU A 495 -50.64 47.67 -66.74
C LEU A 495 -50.63 46.19 -66.32
N ILE A 496 -51.13 45.30 -67.17
CA ILE A 496 -51.09 43.85 -66.94
C ILE A 496 -49.64 43.35 -66.89
N GLY A 497 -48.75 43.88 -67.73
CA GLY A 497 -47.31 43.61 -67.66
C GLY A 497 -46.72 43.98 -66.29
N GLN A 498 -46.99 45.20 -65.81
CA GLN A 498 -46.54 45.66 -64.49
C GLN A 498 -47.11 44.81 -63.33
N LEU A 499 -48.38 44.42 -63.41
CA LEU A 499 -49.00 43.57 -62.38
C LEU A 499 -48.41 42.16 -62.38
N ASN A 500 -48.08 41.59 -63.54
CA ASN A 500 -47.40 40.29 -63.65
C ASN A 500 -45.97 40.34 -63.11
N GLU A 501 -45.23 41.42 -63.34
CA GLU A 501 -43.90 41.64 -62.73
C GLU A 501 -44.02 41.69 -61.20
N ARG A 502 -44.97 42.46 -60.66
CA ARG A 502 -45.24 42.52 -59.21
C ARG A 502 -45.69 41.17 -58.63
N MET A 503 -46.48 40.39 -59.37
CA MET A 503 -46.89 39.04 -58.96
C MET A 503 -45.69 38.08 -58.92
N THR A 504 -44.77 38.20 -59.89
CA THR A 504 -43.55 37.41 -59.93
C THR A 504 -42.64 37.75 -58.75
N ASP A 505 -42.49 39.03 -58.42
CA ASP A 505 -41.74 39.49 -57.24
C ASP A 505 -42.38 39.00 -55.92
N ALA A 506 -43.71 39.08 -55.80
CA ALA A 506 -44.45 38.54 -54.67
C ALA A 506 -44.30 37.00 -54.53
N SER A 507 -44.25 36.26 -55.64
CA SER A 507 -44.02 34.80 -55.64
C SER A 507 -42.60 34.41 -55.20
N GLN A 508 -41.59 35.25 -55.46
CA GLN A 508 -40.25 35.06 -54.88
C GLN A 508 -40.28 35.31 -53.37
N GLY A 509 -41.10 36.26 -52.92
CA GLY A 509 -41.42 36.47 -51.50
C GLY A 509 -42.08 35.27 -50.83
N GLU A 510 -42.98 34.55 -51.52
CA GLU A 510 -43.61 33.30 -51.04
C GLU A 510 -42.57 32.18 -50.83
N ASN A 511 -41.66 31.98 -51.77
CA ASN A 511 -40.55 31.03 -51.60
C ASN A 511 -39.64 31.41 -50.42
N SER A 512 -39.40 32.72 -50.21
CA SER A 512 -38.67 33.25 -49.06
C SER A 512 -39.39 32.95 -47.74
N LEU A 513 -40.72 33.04 -47.72
CA LEU A 513 -41.52 32.67 -46.55
C LEU A 513 -41.51 31.18 -46.25
N ALA A 514 -41.56 30.31 -47.27
CA ALA A 514 -41.44 28.88 -47.06
C ALA A 514 -40.08 28.52 -46.42
N ALA A 515 -39.00 29.15 -46.89
CA ALA A 515 -37.67 29.02 -46.29
C ALA A 515 -37.63 29.56 -44.84
N LEU A 516 -38.28 30.69 -44.58
CA LEU A 516 -38.39 31.27 -43.24
C LEU A 516 -39.18 30.37 -42.27
N SER A 517 -40.26 29.74 -42.73
CA SER A 517 -41.05 28.78 -41.95
C SER A 517 -40.20 27.59 -41.49
N VAL A 518 -39.37 27.05 -42.38
CA VAL A 518 -38.40 25.99 -42.04
C VAL A 518 -37.39 26.49 -41.00
N GLN A 519 -36.86 27.71 -41.15
CA GLN A 519 -35.94 28.30 -40.16
C GLN A 519 -36.60 28.49 -38.80
N ILE A 520 -37.87 28.93 -38.76
CA ILE A 520 -38.64 29.04 -37.52
C ILE A 520 -38.80 27.67 -36.86
N GLN A 521 -39.14 26.62 -37.61
CA GLN A 521 -39.25 25.26 -37.08
C GLN A 521 -37.92 24.75 -36.52
N MET A 522 -36.80 25.01 -37.23
CA MET A 522 -35.46 24.69 -36.73
C MET A 522 -35.14 25.45 -35.45
N ALA A 523 -35.40 26.76 -35.41
CA ALA A 523 -35.17 27.58 -34.21
C ALA A 523 -36.04 27.16 -33.01
N GLN A 524 -37.27 26.67 -33.26
CA GLN A 524 -38.12 26.08 -32.22
C GLN A 524 -37.54 24.77 -31.68
N ALA A 525 -37.04 23.89 -32.56
CA ALA A 525 -36.39 22.65 -32.16
C ALA A 525 -35.08 22.91 -31.39
N ASP A 526 -34.31 23.91 -31.81
CA ASP A 526 -33.11 24.36 -31.10
C ASP A 526 -33.45 24.90 -29.71
N LEU A 527 -34.47 25.76 -29.59
CA LEU A 527 -34.93 26.26 -28.29
C LEU A 527 -35.35 25.12 -27.36
N ALA A 528 -36.15 24.17 -27.86
CA ALA A 528 -36.58 23.00 -27.08
C ALA A 528 -35.38 22.16 -26.61
N THR A 529 -34.36 22.01 -27.47
CA THR A 529 -33.10 21.34 -27.11
C THR A 529 -32.34 22.11 -26.02
N ARG A 530 -32.26 23.44 -26.13
CA ARG A 530 -31.63 24.29 -25.10
C ARG A 530 -32.37 24.25 -23.77
N ASP A 531 -33.69 24.19 -23.78
CA ASP A 531 -34.49 24.04 -22.56
C ASP A 531 -34.22 22.69 -21.86
N MET A 532 -34.10 21.59 -22.62
CA MET A 532 -33.70 20.28 -22.07
C MET A 532 -32.27 20.31 -21.49
N MET A 533 -31.33 20.98 -22.18
CA MET A 533 -29.95 21.14 -21.69
C MET A 533 -29.90 21.98 -20.41
N LEU A 534 -30.69 23.04 -20.32
CA LEU A 534 -30.83 23.87 -19.12
C LEU A 534 -31.36 23.04 -17.94
N GLN A 535 -32.41 22.24 -18.16
CA GLN A 535 -32.95 21.35 -17.15
C GLN A 535 -31.92 20.33 -16.65
N SER A 536 -31.15 19.74 -17.57
CA SER A 536 -30.04 18.83 -17.24
C SER A 536 -28.95 19.52 -16.43
N ALA A 537 -28.55 20.74 -16.81
CA ALA A 537 -27.55 21.51 -16.08
C ALA A 537 -28.02 21.88 -14.66
N LEU A 538 -29.29 22.25 -14.49
CA LEU A 538 -29.89 22.51 -13.17
C LEU A 538 -29.86 21.24 -12.30
N GLN A 539 -30.25 20.10 -12.84
CA GLN A 539 -30.18 18.81 -12.14
C GLN A 539 -28.74 18.47 -11.74
N GLN A 540 -27.78 18.71 -12.63
CA GLN A 540 -26.36 18.48 -12.36
C GLN A 540 -25.85 19.40 -11.23
N VAL A 541 -26.22 20.68 -11.20
CA VAL A 541 -25.85 21.60 -10.10
C VAL A 541 -26.42 21.11 -8.78
N GLU A 542 -27.69 20.77 -8.71
CA GLU A 542 -28.32 20.29 -7.48
C GLU A 542 -27.72 18.95 -7.02
N GLN A 543 -27.46 18.03 -7.95
CA GLN A 543 -26.75 16.79 -7.64
C GLN A 543 -25.34 17.05 -7.12
N THR A 544 -24.58 17.94 -7.76
CA THR A 544 -23.20 18.27 -7.37
C THR A 544 -23.17 18.95 -6.00
N ARG A 545 -24.13 19.84 -5.71
CA ARG A 545 -24.29 20.46 -4.37
C ARG A 545 -24.62 19.42 -3.29
N MET A 546 -25.55 18.51 -3.57
CA MET A 546 -25.85 17.41 -2.66
C MET A 546 -24.63 16.51 -2.42
N GLU A 547 -23.87 16.19 -3.46
CA GLU A 547 -22.65 15.37 -3.36
C GLU A 547 -21.53 16.10 -2.61
N ALA A 548 -21.32 17.39 -2.85
CA ALA A 548 -20.35 18.22 -2.14
C ALA A 548 -20.66 18.29 -0.63
N ASN A 549 -21.94 18.43 -0.28
CA ASN A 549 -22.38 18.40 1.12
C ASN A 549 -22.23 17.02 1.77
N ARG A 550 -22.33 15.93 1.00
CA ARG A 550 -22.19 14.56 1.50
C ARG A 550 -20.74 14.09 1.64
N GLN A 551 -19.83 14.51 0.78
CA GLN A 551 -18.44 14.05 0.76
C GLN A 551 -17.56 14.75 1.82
N VAL A 552 -18.00 14.73 3.08
CA VAL A 552 -17.16 15.17 4.19
C VAL A 552 -16.25 14.02 4.57
N ARG A 553 -14.94 14.19 4.35
CA ARG A 553 -13.92 13.33 4.96
C ARG A 553 -13.65 13.87 6.34
N TYR A 554 -13.55 12.99 7.33
CA TYR A 554 -13.18 13.37 8.67
C TYR A 554 -12.22 12.34 9.25
N LEU A 555 -11.31 12.84 10.08
CA LEU A 555 -10.40 12.03 10.85
C LEU A 555 -11.09 11.77 12.20
N THR A 556 -11.23 10.49 12.57
CA THR A 556 -11.65 10.11 13.92
C THR A 556 -10.48 9.52 14.67
N THR A 557 -10.24 9.98 15.89
CA THR A 557 -9.20 9.46 16.76
C THR A 557 -9.76 8.28 17.56
N ALA A 558 -9.26 7.07 17.28
CA ALA A 558 -9.61 5.87 18.04
C ALA A 558 -8.86 5.81 19.38
N VAL A 559 -7.61 6.29 19.40
CA VAL A 559 -6.78 6.39 20.60
C VAL A 559 -6.23 7.80 20.69
N GLU A 560 -6.61 8.51 21.76
CA GLU A 560 -6.11 9.85 22.03
C GLU A 560 -4.66 9.83 22.54
N PRO A 561 -3.84 10.82 22.15
CA PRO A 561 -2.47 10.94 22.64
C PRO A 561 -2.42 11.38 24.11
N VAL A 562 -1.99 10.46 24.97
CA VAL A 562 -1.78 10.68 26.40
C VAL A 562 -0.26 10.76 26.68
N PRO A 563 0.19 11.62 27.62
CA PRO A 563 1.58 11.62 28.09
C PRO A 563 1.95 10.28 28.75
N ALA A 564 3.16 9.79 28.51
CA ALA A 564 3.64 8.56 29.13
C ALA A 564 4.20 8.82 30.54
N ASP A 565 3.87 7.94 31.50
CA ASP A 565 4.37 8.03 32.88
C ASP A 565 5.85 7.61 33.00
N THR A 566 6.31 6.72 32.13
CA THR A 566 7.68 6.19 32.14
C THR A 566 8.39 6.49 30.82
N PRO A 567 9.71 6.80 30.84
CA PRO A 567 10.48 6.96 29.62
C PRO A 567 10.45 5.70 28.76
N SER A 568 9.99 5.83 27.52
CA SER A 568 9.97 4.74 26.52
C SER A 568 11.38 4.42 26.01
N TYR A 569 12.24 5.44 25.96
CA TYR A 569 13.62 5.34 25.47
C TYR A 569 14.60 6.12 26.36
N PRO A 570 15.90 5.77 26.34
CA PRO A 570 16.46 4.54 25.78
C PRO A 570 16.16 3.33 26.68
N ARG A 571 16.01 2.15 26.07
CA ARG A 571 15.87 0.91 26.82
C ARG A 571 17.24 0.49 27.39
N LYS A 572 17.62 1.11 28.50
CA LYS A 572 19.00 1.13 29.05
C LYS A 572 19.62 -0.26 29.15
N PHE A 573 18.89 -1.22 29.73
CA PHE A 573 19.35 -2.60 29.89
C PHE A 573 19.46 -3.35 28.56
N GLU A 574 18.41 -3.30 27.75
CA GLU A 574 18.33 -3.97 26.44
C GLU A 574 19.41 -3.45 25.48
N ASN A 575 19.59 -2.12 25.41
CA ASN A 575 20.60 -1.49 24.57
C ASN A 575 22.04 -1.79 25.04
N THR A 576 22.26 -1.93 26.36
CA THR A 576 23.60 -2.29 26.89
C THR A 576 23.95 -3.74 26.58
N ILE A 577 23.00 -4.67 26.75
CA ILE A 577 23.20 -6.08 26.37
C ILE A 577 23.36 -6.22 24.85
N LEU A 578 22.57 -5.48 24.07
CA LEU A 578 22.69 -5.46 22.63
C LEU A 578 24.09 -4.98 22.21
N ALA A 579 24.59 -3.89 22.80
CA ALA A 579 25.95 -3.41 22.55
C ALA A 579 27.00 -4.49 22.89
N PHE A 580 26.86 -5.17 24.03
CA PHE A 580 27.73 -6.28 24.40
C PHE A 580 27.71 -7.43 23.37
N LEU A 581 26.54 -7.84 22.91
CA LEU A 581 26.40 -8.89 21.91
C LEU A 581 26.98 -8.48 20.56
N VAL A 582 26.77 -7.21 20.14
CA VAL A 582 27.33 -6.67 18.89
C VAL A 582 28.86 -6.64 18.95
N PHE A 583 29.45 -6.08 20.01
CA PHE A 583 30.91 -6.06 20.15
C PHE A 583 31.50 -7.46 20.27
N SER A 584 30.83 -8.37 20.99
CA SER A 584 31.23 -9.78 21.06
C SER A 584 31.17 -10.45 19.68
N GLY A 585 30.12 -10.20 18.89
CA GLY A 585 29.97 -10.74 17.55
C GLY A 585 31.05 -10.24 16.59
N ILE A 586 31.33 -8.94 16.60
CA ILE A 586 32.42 -8.33 15.82
C ILE A 586 33.76 -8.93 16.23
N TYR A 587 34.03 -9.04 17.53
CA TYR A 587 35.26 -9.65 18.03
C TYR A 587 35.42 -11.11 17.58
N LEU A 588 34.35 -11.92 17.65
CA LEU A 588 34.37 -13.31 17.19
C LEU A 588 34.65 -13.40 15.68
N LEU A 589 34.03 -12.53 14.88
CA LEU A 589 34.24 -12.48 13.44
C LEU A 589 35.70 -12.13 13.12
N CYS A 590 36.25 -11.08 13.73
CA CYS A 590 37.64 -10.69 13.56
C CYS A 590 38.62 -11.78 14.05
N ALA A 591 38.31 -12.43 15.17
CA ALA A 591 39.13 -13.50 15.72
C ALA A 591 39.15 -14.73 14.80
N LEU A 592 38.00 -15.11 14.23
CA LEU A 592 37.90 -16.20 13.26
C LEU A 592 38.69 -15.88 11.99
N THR A 593 38.52 -14.67 11.43
CA THR A 593 39.28 -14.25 10.23
C THR A 593 40.79 -14.24 10.49
N ALA A 594 41.23 -13.77 11.67
CA ALA A 594 42.63 -13.77 12.04
C ALA A 594 43.17 -15.20 12.23
N SER A 595 42.34 -16.13 12.74
CA SER A 595 42.70 -17.54 12.88
C SER A 595 42.93 -18.19 11.51
N ILE A 596 42.02 -17.95 10.56
CA ILE A 596 42.11 -18.49 9.19
C ILE A 596 43.34 -17.91 8.48
N LEU A 597 43.55 -16.60 8.54
CA LEU A 597 44.74 -15.96 7.95
C LEU A 597 46.04 -16.51 8.54
N ARG A 598 46.07 -16.75 9.86
CA ARG A 598 47.24 -17.33 10.52
C ARG A 598 47.52 -18.75 10.06
N GLU A 599 46.48 -19.56 9.85
CA GLU A 599 46.61 -20.93 9.35
C GLU A 599 47.17 -20.96 7.92
N GLN A 600 46.72 -20.03 7.06
CA GLN A 600 47.20 -19.88 5.69
C GLN A 600 48.63 -19.35 5.58
N VAL A 601 49.09 -18.52 6.52
CA VAL A 601 50.47 -17.98 6.53
C VAL A 601 51.46 -18.92 7.25
N SER A 602 50.94 -19.84 8.07
CA SER A 602 51.73 -20.84 8.81
C SER A 602 51.88 -22.18 8.07
N SER A 603 51.16 -22.35 6.96
CA SER A 603 51.27 -23.49 6.03
C SER A 603 52.18 -23.09 4.87
#